data_AF-A0A1C7LSB4-F1
#
_entry.id   AF-A0A1C7LSB4-F1
#
_cell.length_a   1.000
_cell.length_b   1.000
_cell.length_c   1.000
_cell.angle_alpha   90.00
_cell.angle_beta   90.00
_cell.angle_gamma   90.00
#
_symmetry.space_group_name_H-M   'P 1'
#
loop_
_entity.id
_entity.type
_entity.pdbx_description
1 polymer ?
#
loop_
_entity_poly.entity_id
_entity_poly.type
_entity_poly.pdbx_seq_one_letter_code
_entity_poly.pdbx_strand_id
1 'polypeptide(L)'
;MADTVWANYTKAVAFLENKVDSSGLLNVTGLRDWARLGQGGHNAEGKALYYRVLATGVDLASHINESSFAIRWAANASALNTRYEAFWLPSEVHFTLGNDERALDLLRREWGYMLYTNLSVQSTLLEGFTANGSL
;
A
#
# COMPACT_ATOMS: atom_id res chain seq x y z
N MET A 1 18.65 -15.71 17.07
CA MET A 1 18.60 -14.58 16.10
C MET A 1 17.30 -14.57 15.31
N ALA A 2 16.84 -15.70 14.75
CA ALA A 2 15.55 -15.77 14.03
C ALA A 2 14.35 -15.34 14.91
N ASP A 3 14.28 -15.78 16.16
CA ASP A 3 13.18 -15.46 17.08
C ASP A 3 13.05 -13.95 17.37
N THR A 4 14.18 -13.24 17.47
CA THR A 4 14.21 -11.80 17.69
C THR A 4 13.75 -11.02 16.46
N VAL A 5 14.10 -11.52 15.26
CA VAL A 5 13.67 -10.91 13.99
C VAL A 5 12.17 -11.08 13.79
N TRP A 6 11.62 -12.26 14.05
CA TRP A 6 10.19 -12.52 13.95
C TRP A 6 9.38 -11.69 14.96
N ALA A 7 9.85 -11.59 16.20
CA ALA A 7 9.23 -10.74 17.22
C ALA A 7 9.23 -9.25 16.82
N ASN A 8 10.29 -8.76 16.17
CA ASN A 8 10.34 -7.39 15.69
C ASN A 8 9.43 -7.19 14.47
N TYR A 9 9.37 -8.16 13.56
CA TYR A 9 8.48 -8.13 12.40
C TYR A 9 7.02 -8.03 12.81
N THR A 10 6.55 -8.96 13.66
CA THR A 10 5.16 -8.98 14.14
C THR A 10 4.79 -7.71 14.90
N LYS A 11 5.71 -7.14 15.69
CA LYS A 11 5.52 -5.82 16.33
C LYS A 11 5.34 -4.69 15.31
N ALA A 12 6.14 -4.68 14.24
CA ALA A 12 6.02 -3.68 13.19
C ALA A 12 4.69 -3.81 12.44
N VAL A 13 4.25 -5.03 12.11
CA VAL A 13 2.94 -5.25 11.47
C VAL A 13 1.80 -4.84 12.41
N ALA A 14 1.87 -5.19 13.70
CA ALA A 14 0.87 -4.78 14.69
C ALA A 14 0.79 -3.25 14.84
N PHE A 15 1.92 -2.55 14.75
CA PHE A 15 1.94 -1.09 14.73
C PHE A 15 1.18 -0.51 13.53
N LEU A 16 1.29 -1.12 12.36
CA LEU A 16 0.52 -0.73 11.16
C LEU A 16 -0.95 -1.11 11.28
N GLU A 17 -1.27 -2.31 11.79
CA GLU A 17 -2.65 -2.75 12.06
C GLU A 17 -3.37 -1.74 12.98
N ASN A 18 -2.69 -1.20 13.99
CA ASN A 18 -3.25 -0.16 14.89
C ASN A 18 -3.49 1.20 14.23
N LYS A 19 -2.98 1.43 13.01
CA LYS A 19 -3.28 2.62 12.21
C LYS A 19 -4.47 2.41 11.28
N VAL A 20 -5.04 1.21 11.24
CA VAL A 20 -6.25 0.95 10.47
C VAL A 20 -7.45 1.49 11.24
N ASP A 21 -8.21 2.39 10.63
CA ASP A 21 -9.42 2.96 11.25
C ASP A 21 -10.69 2.18 10.87
N SER A 22 -11.87 2.70 11.24
CA SER A 22 -13.16 2.05 10.99
C SER A 22 -13.49 1.82 9.51
N SER A 23 -12.80 2.50 8.59
CA SER A 23 -12.91 2.22 7.15
C SER A 23 -12.27 0.90 6.75
N GLY A 24 -11.41 0.32 7.60
CA GLY A 24 -10.58 -0.83 7.28
C GLY A 24 -9.32 -0.48 6.46
N LEU A 25 -8.99 0.81 6.34
CA LEU A 25 -7.79 1.29 5.65
C LEU A 25 -6.76 1.85 6.63
N LEU A 26 -5.48 1.67 6.27
CA LEU A 26 -4.37 2.29 6.96
C LEU A 26 -4.48 3.82 6.86
N ASN A 27 -4.60 4.49 8.01
CA ASN A 27 -4.60 5.94 8.11
C ASN A 27 -3.19 6.44 8.41
N VAL A 28 -2.59 7.11 7.42
CA VAL A 28 -1.27 7.72 7.57
C VAL A 28 -1.43 9.00 8.39
N THR A 29 -0.95 8.97 9.64
CA THR A 29 -1.02 10.13 10.55
C THR A 29 0.17 11.07 10.44
N GLY A 30 1.27 10.60 9.85
CA GLY A 30 2.46 11.41 9.62
C GLY A 30 2.26 12.31 8.40
N LEU A 31 2.43 13.61 8.57
CA LEU A 31 2.27 14.59 7.49
C LEU A 31 3.56 14.89 6.72
N ARG A 32 4.67 14.32 7.18
CA ARG A 32 6.00 14.52 6.59
C ARG A 32 6.33 13.34 5.72
N ASP A 33 6.32 13.56 4.43
CA ASP A 33 6.93 12.70 3.45
C ASP A 33 7.64 13.59 2.41
N TRP A 34 8.79 13.13 1.92
CA TRP A 34 9.85 13.89 1.27
C TRP A 34 9.34 15.06 0.39
N ALA A 35 9.29 16.26 0.97
CA ALA A 35 8.90 17.52 0.34
C ALA A 35 7.46 17.64 -0.21
N ARG A 36 6.60 16.62 -0.03
CA ARG A 36 5.19 16.72 -0.42
C ARG A 36 4.38 17.41 0.68
N LEU A 37 3.57 18.39 0.28
CA LEU A 37 2.57 19.01 1.14
C LEU A 37 1.30 18.15 1.15
N GLY A 38 0.71 17.93 2.32
CA GLY A 38 -0.58 17.25 2.45
C GLY A 38 -0.52 15.72 2.48
N GLN A 39 0.64 15.13 2.83
CA GLN A 39 0.72 13.70 3.10
C GLN A 39 -0.08 13.33 4.35
N GLY A 40 -0.72 12.17 4.34
CA GLY A 40 -1.59 11.70 5.42
C GLY A 40 -2.98 11.24 4.97
N GLY A 41 -3.77 10.75 5.92
CA GLY A 41 -5.08 10.16 5.66
C GLY A 41 -4.98 8.80 4.97
N HIS A 42 -6.03 8.43 4.24
CA HIS A 42 -6.01 7.27 3.34
C HIS A 42 -5.38 7.68 2.02
N ASN A 43 -4.15 7.24 1.77
CA ASN A 43 -3.44 7.52 0.53
C ASN A 43 -3.07 6.23 -0.23
N ALA A 44 -2.80 6.38 -1.52
CA ALA A 44 -2.45 5.28 -2.42
C ALA A 44 -1.21 4.52 -1.94
N GLU A 45 -0.18 5.28 -1.55
CA GLU A 45 1.14 4.80 -1.14
C GLU A 45 1.05 3.94 0.12
N GLY A 46 0.41 4.45 1.18
CA GLY A 46 0.21 3.74 2.44
C GLY A 46 -0.58 2.46 2.23
N LYS A 47 -1.58 2.47 1.35
CA LYS A 47 -2.32 1.25 0.95
C LYS A 47 -1.40 0.25 0.23
N ALA A 48 -0.62 0.70 -0.76
CA ALA A 48 0.32 -0.12 -1.54
C ALA A 48 1.35 -0.81 -0.65
N LEU A 49 2.02 -0.05 0.19
CA LEU A 49 3.04 -0.56 1.10
C LEU A 49 2.43 -1.48 2.15
N TYR A 50 1.28 -1.12 2.73
CA TYR A 50 0.64 -1.96 3.74
C TYR A 50 0.18 -3.31 3.16
N TYR A 51 -0.42 -3.31 1.96
CA TYR A 51 -0.74 -4.55 1.25
C TYR A 51 0.50 -5.42 1.04
N ARG A 52 1.61 -4.83 0.57
CA ARG A 52 2.87 -5.56 0.36
C ARG A 52 3.44 -6.14 1.65
N VAL A 53 3.35 -5.42 2.76
CA VAL A 53 3.75 -5.90 4.10
C VAL A 53 2.91 -7.11 4.50
N LEU A 54 1.59 -7.05 4.32
CA LEU A 54 0.71 -8.17 4.66
C LEU A 54 1.00 -9.40 3.78
N ALA A 55 1.10 -9.22 2.46
CA ALA A 55 1.42 -10.31 1.53
C ALA A 55 2.76 -10.98 1.87
N THR A 56 3.81 -10.19 2.10
CA THR A 56 5.13 -10.71 2.52
C THR A 56 5.03 -11.42 3.89
N GLY A 57 4.21 -10.88 4.79
CA GLY A 57 3.96 -11.49 6.10
C GLY A 57 3.29 -12.86 6.00
N VAL A 58 2.34 -13.04 5.08
CA VAL A 58 1.68 -14.33 4.83
C VAL A 58 2.71 -15.37 4.42
N ASP A 59 3.58 -15.04 3.48
CA ASP A 59 4.63 -15.95 2.99
C ASP A 59 5.58 -16.34 4.13
N LEU A 60 6.06 -15.35 4.88
CA LEU A 60 6.97 -15.57 6.00
C LEU A 60 6.33 -16.42 7.11
N ALA A 61 5.11 -16.06 7.53
CA ALA A 61 4.37 -16.77 8.57
C ALA A 61 4.10 -18.23 8.16
N SER A 62 3.76 -18.47 6.90
CA SER A 62 3.57 -19.82 6.36
C SER A 62 4.86 -20.64 6.40
N HIS A 63 6.00 -20.03 6.09
CA HIS A 63 7.30 -20.71 6.07
C HIS A 63 7.77 -21.15 7.47
N ILE A 64 7.40 -20.41 8.51
CA ILE A 64 7.78 -20.70 9.91
C ILE A 64 6.64 -21.35 10.72
N ASN A 65 5.57 -21.79 10.05
CA ASN A 65 4.40 -22.46 10.64
C ASN A 65 3.57 -21.60 11.63
N GLU A 66 3.58 -20.28 11.46
CA GLU A 66 2.76 -19.32 12.21
C GLU A 66 1.40 -19.11 11.51
N SER A 67 0.61 -20.18 11.43
CA SER A 67 -0.60 -20.26 10.60
C SER A 67 -1.68 -19.24 10.97
N SER A 68 -1.78 -18.84 12.25
CA SER A 68 -2.75 -17.84 12.70
C SER A 68 -2.45 -16.45 12.12
N PHE A 69 -1.17 -16.06 12.06
CA PHE A 69 -0.73 -14.82 11.42
C PHE A 69 -0.95 -14.87 9.91
N ALA A 70 -0.60 -15.99 9.27
CA ALA A 70 -0.80 -16.17 7.82
C ALA A 70 -2.28 -15.99 7.43
N ILE A 71 -3.20 -16.65 8.14
CA ILE A 71 -4.64 -16.54 7.86
C ILE A 71 -5.13 -15.10 8.08
N ARG A 72 -4.75 -14.47 9.20
CA ARG A 72 -5.19 -13.12 9.53
C ARG A 72 -4.69 -12.08 8.51
N TRP A 73 -3.41 -12.13 8.16
CA TRP A 73 -2.83 -11.17 7.21
C TRP A 73 -3.31 -11.39 5.79
N ALA A 74 -3.59 -12.64 5.38
CA ALA A 74 -4.23 -12.92 4.11
C ALA A 74 -5.66 -12.34 4.03
N ALA A 75 -6.44 -12.49 5.11
CA ALA A 75 -7.77 -11.90 5.19
C ALA A 75 -7.72 -10.36 5.12
N ASN A 76 -6.79 -9.74 5.86
CA ASN A 76 -6.59 -8.29 5.84
C ASN A 76 -6.17 -7.79 4.44
N ALA A 77 -5.24 -8.47 3.78
CA ALA A 77 -4.77 -8.11 2.43
C ALA A 77 -5.91 -8.18 1.40
N SER A 78 -6.74 -9.22 1.47
CA SER A 78 -7.93 -9.36 0.62
C SER A 78 -8.96 -8.24 0.87
N ALA A 79 -9.18 -7.89 2.14
CA ALA A 79 -10.08 -6.80 2.51
C ALA A 79 -9.60 -5.43 1.98
N LEU A 80 -8.29 -5.17 1.92
CA LEU A 80 -7.75 -3.93 1.32
C LEU A 80 -8.05 -3.82 -0.18
N ASN A 81 -8.09 -4.96 -0.88
CA ASN A 81 -8.31 -4.98 -2.33
C ASN A 81 -9.75 -4.67 -2.72
N THR A 82 -10.71 -4.93 -1.84
CA THR A 82 -12.13 -4.64 -2.05
C THR A 82 -12.54 -3.22 -1.63
N ARG A 83 -11.65 -2.50 -0.92
CA ARG A 83 -11.94 -1.18 -0.33
C ARG A 83 -11.15 -0.10 -1.05
N TYR A 84 -11.85 0.90 -1.59
CA TYR A 84 -11.32 1.97 -2.45
C TYR A 84 -10.78 1.51 -3.81
N GLU A 85 -11.53 1.90 -4.84
CA GLU A 85 -11.29 1.64 -6.26
C GLU A 85 -10.38 2.69 -6.92
N ALA A 86 -9.67 3.54 -6.18
CA ALA A 86 -9.08 4.76 -6.75
C ALA A 86 -7.57 4.72 -7.05
N PHE A 87 -6.88 3.59 -6.84
CA PHE A 87 -5.41 3.56 -6.80
C PHE A 87 -4.80 2.31 -7.45
N TRP A 88 -3.48 2.26 -7.58
CA TRP A 88 -2.70 1.23 -8.30
C TRP A 88 -3.06 -0.22 -7.97
N LEU A 89 -3.20 -0.54 -6.68
CA LEU A 89 -3.41 -1.91 -6.19
C LEU A 89 -4.66 -2.63 -6.74
N PRO A 90 -5.86 -2.03 -6.75
CA PRO A 90 -7.04 -2.71 -7.28
C PRO A 90 -6.90 -3.13 -8.76
N SER A 91 -6.04 -2.49 -9.57
CA SER A 91 -5.86 -2.91 -10.97
C SER A 91 -5.28 -4.32 -11.11
N GLU A 92 -4.25 -4.68 -10.35
CA GLU A 92 -3.65 -6.03 -10.34
C GLU A 92 -4.68 -7.10 -9.95
N VAL A 93 -5.48 -6.80 -8.93
CA VAL A 93 -6.52 -7.70 -8.44
C VAL A 93 -7.62 -7.86 -9.50
N HIS A 94 -8.05 -6.76 -10.12
CA HIS A 94 -9.05 -6.80 -11.18
C HIS A 94 -8.57 -7.65 -12.36
N PHE A 95 -7.29 -7.59 -12.76
CA PHE A 95 -6.74 -8.51 -13.75
C PHE A 95 -6.83 -9.98 -13.32
N THR A 96 -6.45 -10.31 -12.08
CA THR A 96 -6.53 -11.70 -11.59
C THR A 96 -7.96 -12.23 -11.49
N LEU A 97 -8.96 -11.34 -11.37
CA LEU A 97 -10.38 -11.67 -11.34
C LEU A 97 -11.05 -11.62 -12.72
N GLY A 98 -10.32 -11.28 -13.80
CA GLY A 98 -10.85 -11.15 -15.16
C GLY A 98 -11.63 -9.85 -15.42
N ASN A 99 -11.51 -8.86 -14.54
CA ASN A 99 -12.13 -7.54 -14.66
C ASN A 99 -11.20 -6.56 -15.40
N ASP A 100 -10.67 -6.96 -16.56
CA ASP A 100 -9.58 -6.25 -17.25
C ASP A 100 -9.95 -4.81 -17.65
N GLU A 101 -11.19 -4.59 -18.11
CA GLU A 101 -11.66 -3.24 -18.47
C GLU A 101 -11.64 -2.29 -17.26
N ARG A 102 -12.04 -2.81 -16.10
CA ARG A 102 -12.02 -2.05 -14.85
C ARG A 102 -10.58 -1.75 -14.45
N ALA A 103 -9.70 -2.75 -14.51
CA ALA A 103 -8.28 -2.55 -14.22
C ALA A 103 -7.67 -1.44 -15.08
N LEU A 104 -7.95 -1.43 -16.38
CA LEU A 104 -7.48 -0.40 -17.32
C LEU A 104 -8.09 0.97 -17.06
N ASP A 105 -9.37 1.06 -16.68
CA ASP A 105 -10.00 2.32 -16.27
C ASP A 105 -9.32 2.92 -15.03
N LEU A 106 -8.97 2.09 -14.04
CA LEU A 106 -8.25 2.54 -12.85
C LEU A 106 -6.84 3.04 -13.17
N LEU A 107 -6.09 2.29 -13.98
CA LEU A 107 -4.75 2.70 -14.43
C LEU A 107 -4.79 4.04 -15.18
N ARG A 108 -5.76 4.23 -16.07
CA ARG A 108 -5.93 5.49 -16.81
C ARG A 108 -6.25 6.66 -15.89
N ARG A 109 -7.11 6.48 -14.88
CA ARG A 109 -7.47 7.53 -13.93
C ARG A 109 -6.28 7.94 -13.07
N GLU A 110 -5.52 6.96 -12.58
CA GLU A 110 -4.35 7.21 -11.74
C GLU A 110 -3.24 7.91 -12.51
N TRP A 111 -2.82 7.36 -13.66
CA TRP A 111 -1.81 8.01 -14.50
C TRP A 111 -2.28 9.36 -15.02
N GLY A 112 -3.56 9.50 -15.34
CA GLY A 112 -4.16 10.78 -15.70
C GLY A 112 -4.03 11.81 -14.56
N TYR A 113 -4.32 11.42 -13.32
CA TYR A 113 -4.06 12.29 -12.16
C TYR A 113 -2.58 12.64 -12.07
N MET A 114 -1.68 11.67 -12.14
CA MET A 114 -0.23 11.88 -12.01
C MET A 114 0.33 12.82 -13.08
N LEU A 115 -0.16 12.73 -14.31
CA LEU A 115 0.33 13.50 -15.46
C LEU A 115 -0.28 14.89 -15.56
N TYR A 116 -1.55 15.07 -15.18
CA TYR A 116 -2.30 16.27 -15.55
C TYR A 116 -2.68 17.19 -14.37
N THR A 117 -2.55 16.74 -13.12
CA THR A 117 -2.79 17.62 -11.96
C THR A 117 -1.58 18.50 -11.66
N ASN A 118 -1.82 19.74 -11.21
CA ASN A 118 -0.76 20.63 -10.74
C ASN A 118 -0.23 20.26 -9.33
N LEU A 119 -0.86 19.27 -8.68
CA LEU A 119 -0.45 18.72 -7.38
C LEU A 119 0.56 17.57 -7.50
N SER A 120 0.84 17.08 -8.72
CA SER A 120 1.74 15.96 -8.99
C SER A 120 2.96 16.43 -9.79
N VAL A 121 3.97 15.57 -9.89
CA VAL A 121 5.23 15.82 -10.62
C VAL A 121 5.10 15.73 -12.15
N GLN A 122 3.88 15.59 -12.69
CA GLN A 122 3.59 15.47 -14.12
C GLN A 122 4.39 14.35 -14.81
N SER A 123 4.59 13.25 -14.10
CA SER A 123 5.36 12.08 -14.52
C SER A 123 4.68 10.82 -14.00
N THR A 124 4.80 9.70 -14.72
CA THR A 124 4.36 8.38 -14.25
C THR A 124 5.32 7.78 -13.22
N LEU A 125 6.49 8.38 -13.03
CA LEU A 125 7.36 8.17 -11.88
C LEU A 125 7.16 9.33 -10.91
N LEU A 126 6.50 9.05 -9.78
CA LEU A 126 6.11 10.08 -8.80
C LEU A 126 7.30 10.62 -7.98
N GLU A 127 8.44 9.93 -8.02
CA GLU A 127 9.62 10.21 -7.20
C GLU A 127 10.87 10.42 -8.06
N GLY A 128 11.62 11.47 -7.75
CA GLY A 128 12.90 11.79 -8.38
C GLY A 128 13.55 13.02 -7.74
N PHE A 129 14.89 13.05 -7.72
CA PHE A 129 15.65 14.24 -7.38
C PHE A 129 15.88 15.08 -8.63
N THR A 130 16.02 16.40 -8.47
CA THR A 130 16.59 17.21 -9.54
C THR A 130 18.04 16.75 -9.80
N ALA A 131 18.59 17.04 -10.98
CA ALA A 131 19.96 16.64 -11.33
C ALA A 131 21.04 17.17 -10.36
N ASN A 132 20.71 18.19 -9.54
CA ASN A 132 21.61 18.74 -8.53
C ASN A 132 21.37 18.19 -7.11
N GLY A 133 20.47 17.20 -6.95
CA GLY A 133 20.14 16.60 -5.66
C GLY A 133 19.20 17.43 -4.79
N SER A 134 18.66 18.54 -5.29
CA SER A 134 17.63 19.29 -4.58
C SER A 134 16.27 18.62 -4.69
N LEU A 135 15.42 18.99 -3.74
CA LEU A 135 13.97 18.89 -3.86
C LEU A 135 13.45 20.02 -4.74
#